data_AF-A0A2H5CM74-F1
#
_entry.id   AF-A0A2H5CM74-F1
#
_cell.length_a   1.000
_cell.length_b   1.000
_cell.length_c   1.000
_cell.angle_alpha   90.00
_cell.angle_beta   90.00
_cell.angle_gamma   90.00
#
_symmetry.space_group_name_H-M   'P 1'
#
loop_
_entity.id
_entity.type
_entity.pdbx_description
1 polymer ?
#
loop_
_entity_poly.entity_id
_entity_poly.type
_entity_poly.pdbx_seq_one_letter_code
_entity_poly.pdbx_strand_id
1 'polypeptide(L)'
;IRLEITDDMDDVTMDLLVRELDITDLEVYRLPGPLDLRGLFDLSRIDRPDLRYPPHLPTTAVAFQPAGSSNRADIFKAIRKSDVLVHHPYESFTTSVQAFLEQAARDPHVLAIKQTLYRTSGDSPIVQALIDAAEAGKQVLALVEVKARFDEANNIVWARKLEKAGVHVVYGLVGL
;
A
#
# COMPACT_ATOMS: atom_id res chain seq x y z
N ILE A 1 -19.50 -6.45 19.94
CA ILE A 1 -18.01 -6.52 20.06
C ILE A 1 -17.64 -8.00 20.20
N ARG A 2 -16.41 -8.47 19.94
CA ARG A 2 -16.05 -9.89 20.18
C ARG A 2 -15.02 -9.96 21.29
N LEU A 3 -15.30 -10.74 22.33
CA LEU A 3 -14.38 -11.00 23.44
C LEU A 3 -13.86 -12.43 23.34
N GLU A 4 -12.57 -12.58 23.10
CA GLU A 4 -11.88 -13.87 23.18
C GLU A 4 -11.16 -13.96 24.53
N ILE A 5 -11.35 -15.08 25.23
CA ILE A 5 -10.73 -15.36 26.54
C ILE A 5 -10.07 -16.73 26.53
N THR A 6 -9.08 -16.93 27.38
CA THR A 6 -8.47 -18.23 27.61
C THR A 6 -9.39 -19.13 28.44
N ASP A 7 -9.24 -20.44 28.30
CA ASP A 7 -10.06 -21.42 29.04
C ASP A 7 -9.90 -21.35 30.56
N ASP A 8 -8.78 -20.80 31.05
CA ASP A 8 -8.47 -20.63 32.48
C ASP A 8 -8.94 -19.30 33.09
N MET A 9 -9.64 -18.45 32.30
CA MET A 9 -10.27 -17.23 32.81
C MET A 9 -11.36 -17.56 33.84
N ASP A 10 -11.29 -16.88 35.00
CA ASP A 10 -12.29 -17.02 36.06
C ASP A 10 -13.57 -16.25 35.73
N ASP A 11 -14.70 -16.75 36.23
CA ASP A 11 -16.01 -16.20 35.91
C ASP A 11 -16.21 -14.79 36.47
N VAL A 12 -15.56 -14.42 37.59
CA VAL A 12 -15.69 -13.07 38.17
C VAL A 12 -15.06 -12.02 37.25
N THR A 13 -13.87 -12.32 36.73
CA THR A 13 -13.19 -11.45 35.75
C THR A 13 -13.95 -11.42 34.43
N MET A 14 -14.46 -12.55 33.96
CA MET A 14 -15.29 -12.63 32.75
C MET A 14 -16.54 -11.75 32.88
N ASP A 15 -17.32 -11.90 33.96
CA ASP A 15 -18.56 -11.14 34.19
C ASP A 15 -18.29 -9.64 34.29
N LEU A 16 -17.18 -9.25 34.90
CA LEU A 16 -16.74 -7.85 34.94
C LEU A 16 -16.51 -7.31 33.52
N LEU A 17 -15.76 -8.03 32.68
CA LEU A 17 -15.48 -7.61 31.31
C LEU A 17 -16.75 -7.55 30.47
N VAL A 18 -17.65 -8.52 30.61
CA VAL A 18 -18.95 -8.55 29.92
C VAL A 18 -19.77 -7.31 30.27
N ARG A 19 -19.84 -6.95 31.56
CA ARG A 19 -20.55 -5.77 32.04
C ARG A 19 -19.93 -4.47 31.56
N GLU A 20 -18.62 -4.29 31.72
CA GLU A 20 -17.93 -3.03 31.40
C GLU A 20 -17.84 -2.79 29.88
N LEU A 21 -17.82 -3.85 29.07
CA LEU A 21 -17.83 -3.76 27.61
C LEU A 21 -19.25 -3.71 27.01
N ASP A 22 -20.29 -3.83 27.82
CA ASP A 22 -21.70 -3.87 27.42
C ASP A 22 -21.96 -4.92 26.33
N ILE A 23 -21.48 -6.15 26.56
CA ILE A 23 -21.66 -7.30 25.66
C ILE A 23 -22.46 -8.41 26.33
N THR A 24 -22.83 -9.41 25.54
CA THR A 24 -23.55 -10.61 25.97
C THR A 24 -22.68 -11.85 25.89
N ASP A 25 -23.08 -12.94 26.55
CA ASP A 25 -22.38 -14.23 26.48
C ASP A 25 -22.25 -14.78 25.06
N LEU A 26 -23.13 -14.36 24.13
CA LEU A 26 -23.08 -14.72 22.72
C LEU A 26 -21.84 -14.13 21.99
N GLU A 27 -21.23 -13.11 22.58
CA GLU A 27 -20.04 -12.43 22.07
C GLU A 27 -18.74 -12.92 22.73
N VAL A 28 -18.86 -13.83 23.71
CA VAL A 28 -17.75 -14.40 24.47
C VAL A 28 -17.33 -15.74 23.88
N TYR A 29 -16.04 -15.87 23.55
CA TYR A 29 -15.45 -17.06 22.97
C TYR A 29 -14.31 -17.53 23.86
N ARG A 30 -14.47 -18.71 24.49
CA ARG A 30 -13.39 -19.41 25.18
C ARG A 30 -12.55 -20.17 24.17
N LEU A 31 -11.24 -19.96 24.19
CA LEU A 31 -10.29 -20.56 23.25
C LEU A 31 -9.26 -21.42 24.01
N PRO A 32 -8.97 -22.65 23.52
CA PRO A 32 -8.05 -23.58 24.18
C PRO A 32 -6.57 -23.29 23.90
N GLY A 33 -6.18 -22.01 23.83
CA GLY A 33 -4.81 -21.64 23.49
C GLY A 33 -4.52 -20.14 23.63
N PRO A 34 -3.29 -19.71 23.26
CA PRO A 34 -2.89 -18.31 23.35
C PRO A 34 -3.83 -17.41 22.54
N LEU A 35 -4.24 -16.31 23.16
CA LEU A 35 -4.96 -15.25 22.46
C LEU A 35 -4.01 -14.52 21.51
N ASP A 36 -4.57 -13.97 20.44
CA ASP A 36 -3.86 -13.17 19.46
C ASP A 36 -2.61 -13.86 18.86
N LEU A 37 -2.85 -14.82 17.97
CA LEU A 37 -1.77 -15.51 17.25
C LEU A 37 -0.96 -14.60 16.30
N ARG A 38 -1.30 -13.31 16.14
CA ARG A 38 -0.43 -12.37 15.41
C ARG A 38 0.93 -12.23 16.08
N GLY A 39 1.04 -12.47 17.39
CA GLY A 39 2.33 -12.53 18.08
C GLY A 39 3.29 -13.56 17.51
N LEU A 40 2.80 -14.62 16.84
CA LEU A 40 3.66 -15.60 16.17
C LEU A 40 4.47 -15.00 15.01
N PHE A 41 4.07 -13.85 14.46
CA PHE A 41 4.88 -13.14 13.46
C PHE A 41 6.22 -12.66 14.04
N ASP A 42 6.38 -12.51 15.35
CA ASP A 42 7.68 -12.20 15.94
C ASP A 42 8.68 -13.35 15.77
N LEU A 43 8.22 -14.60 15.62
CA LEU A 43 9.10 -15.73 15.31
C LEU A 43 9.79 -15.55 13.95
N SER A 44 9.17 -14.85 12.99
CA SER A 44 9.78 -14.59 11.68
C SER A 44 10.98 -13.64 11.76
N ARG A 45 11.15 -12.94 12.90
CA ARG A 45 12.26 -11.99 13.13
C ARG A 45 13.51 -12.69 13.66
N ILE A 46 13.41 -13.95 14.09
CA ILE A 46 14.55 -14.76 14.55
C ILE A 46 15.49 -15.02 13.36
N ASP A 47 16.80 -14.92 13.61
CA ASP A 47 17.84 -15.14 12.59
C ASP A 47 18.08 -16.63 12.36
N ARG A 48 17.23 -17.22 11.52
CA ARG A 48 17.29 -18.63 11.07
C ARG A 48 17.13 -18.71 9.56
N PRO A 49 18.15 -18.30 8.79
CA PRO A 49 18.08 -18.27 7.32
C PRO A 49 17.85 -19.67 6.71
N ASP A 50 18.27 -20.73 7.41
CA ASP A 50 18.04 -22.12 7.05
C ASP A 50 16.56 -22.54 7.08
N LEU A 51 15.72 -21.79 7.82
CA LEU A 51 14.27 -22.00 7.89
C LEU A 51 13.49 -20.99 7.02
N ARG A 52 14.17 -20.12 6.28
CA ARG A 52 13.53 -19.11 5.41
C ARG A 52 13.43 -19.62 3.98
N TYR A 53 12.40 -19.16 3.27
CA TYR A 53 12.35 -19.33 1.82
C TYR A 53 13.54 -18.61 1.17
N PRO A 54 14.07 -19.13 0.05
CA PRO A 54 15.08 -18.42 -0.73
C PRO A 54 14.58 -17.01 -1.10
N PRO A 55 15.43 -15.97 -1.01
CA PRO A 55 15.03 -14.62 -1.38
C PRO A 55 14.66 -14.57 -2.86
N HIS A 56 13.49 -14.02 -3.16
CA HIS A 56 13.06 -13.76 -4.52
C HIS A 56 13.39 -12.31 -4.89
N LEU A 57 14.36 -12.11 -5.77
CA LEU A 57 14.69 -10.80 -6.31
C LEU A 57 13.86 -10.53 -7.57
N PRO A 58 12.97 -9.51 -7.58
CA PRO A 58 12.18 -9.21 -8.76
C PRO A 58 13.07 -8.71 -9.91
N THR A 59 12.72 -9.06 -11.14
CA THR A 59 13.44 -8.63 -12.34
C THR A 59 12.75 -7.45 -13.03
N THR A 60 13.46 -6.74 -13.91
CA THR A 60 12.81 -5.74 -14.77
C THR A 60 12.11 -6.45 -15.93
N ALA A 61 10.83 -6.12 -16.13
CA ALA A 61 10.04 -6.63 -17.24
C ALA A 61 10.77 -6.45 -18.57
N VAL A 62 10.77 -7.48 -19.42
CA VAL A 62 11.57 -7.51 -20.66
C VAL A 62 11.31 -6.28 -21.53
N ALA A 63 10.05 -5.82 -21.60
CA ALA A 63 9.66 -4.64 -22.37
C ALA A 63 10.28 -3.33 -21.84
N PHE A 64 10.62 -3.26 -20.56
CA PHE A 64 11.23 -2.10 -19.90
C PHE A 64 12.74 -2.25 -19.71
N GLN A 65 13.35 -3.32 -20.21
CA GLN A 65 14.80 -3.42 -20.21
C GLN A 65 15.38 -2.42 -21.23
N PRO A 66 16.44 -1.69 -20.87
CA PRO A 66 17.09 -0.78 -21.81
C PRO A 66 17.74 -1.57 -22.95
N ALA A 67 17.65 -1.03 -24.17
CA ALA A 67 18.20 -1.69 -25.38
C ALA A 67 19.75 -1.75 -25.42
N GLY A 68 20.44 -1.31 -24.36
CA GLY A 68 21.89 -1.31 -24.22
C GLY A 68 22.32 -0.87 -22.81
N SER A 69 23.60 -1.08 -22.47
CA SER A 69 24.14 -0.82 -21.12
C SER A 69 24.18 0.66 -20.72
N SER A 70 24.05 1.58 -21.67
CA SER A 70 24.16 3.03 -21.46
C SER A 70 22.85 3.81 -21.53
N ASN A 71 21.75 3.17 -21.95
CA ASN A 71 20.46 3.86 -22.09
C ASN A 71 19.58 3.63 -20.86
N ARG A 72 18.87 4.67 -20.43
CA ARG A 72 17.75 4.50 -19.50
C ARG A 72 16.58 3.84 -20.24
N ALA A 73 15.81 3.03 -19.53
CA ALA A 73 14.57 2.47 -20.05
C ALA A 73 13.64 3.61 -20.51
N ASP A 74 13.05 3.50 -21.70
CA ASP A 74 12.03 4.43 -22.19
C ASP A 74 10.68 3.73 -22.16
N ILE A 75 9.94 3.96 -21.07
CA ILE A 75 8.69 3.26 -20.81
C ILE A 75 7.62 3.69 -21.82
N PHE A 76 7.58 4.98 -22.19
CA PHE A 76 6.66 5.47 -23.21
C PHE A 76 6.91 4.84 -24.57
N LYS A 77 8.17 4.64 -24.96
CA LYS A 77 8.50 3.93 -26.21
C LYS A 77 8.10 2.46 -26.16
N ALA A 78 8.28 1.79 -25.02
CA ALA A 78 7.85 0.40 -24.85
C ALA A 78 6.33 0.26 -25.01
N ILE A 79 5.55 1.08 -24.29
CA ILE A 79 4.08 1.07 -24.32
C ILE A 79 3.54 1.47 -25.71
N ARG A 80 4.20 2.41 -26.41
CA ARG A 80 3.85 2.75 -27.80
C ARG A 80 4.03 1.61 -28.79
N LYS A 81 4.95 0.67 -28.51
CA LYS A 81 5.23 -0.46 -29.40
C LYS A 81 4.19 -1.57 -29.26
N SER A 82 3.77 -1.87 -28.03
CA SER A 82 2.75 -2.87 -27.72
C SER A 82 2.30 -2.75 -26.27
N ASP A 83 1.14 -3.33 -25.95
CA ASP A 83 0.73 -3.52 -24.55
C ASP A 83 1.80 -4.29 -23.76
N VAL A 84 1.97 -3.92 -22.49
CA VAL A 84 2.94 -4.52 -21.58
C VAL A 84 2.22 -5.02 -20.34
N LEU A 85 2.25 -6.33 -20.12
CA LEU A 85 1.84 -6.94 -18.85
C LEU A 85 3.02 -6.93 -17.89
N VAL A 86 2.78 -6.49 -16.66
CA VAL A 86 3.76 -6.55 -15.56
C VAL A 86 3.22 -7.43 -14.45
N HIS A 87 3.94 -8.48 -14.07
CA HIS A 87 3.51 -9.45 -13.07
C HIS A 87 4.27 -9.28 -11.75
N HIS A 88 3.67 -8.57 -10.80
CA HIS A 88 4.16 -8.51 -9.43
C HIS A 88 3.82 -9.79 -8.64
N PRO A 89 4.67 -10.25 -7.69
CA PRO A 89 5.96 -9.68 -7.28
C PRO A 89 7.17 -10.22 -8.09
N TYR A 90 6.97 -10.91 -9.21
CA TYR A 90 8.07 -11.47 -10.02
C TYR A 90 8.84 -10.39 -10.78
N GLU A 91 8.13 -9.40 -11.30
CA GLU A 91 8.68 -8.21 -11.90
C GLU A 91 8.63 -7.04 -10.93
N SER A 92 9.63 -6.15 -11.01
CA SER A 92 9.84 -5.09 -10.04
C SER A 92 8.84 -3.95 -10.22
N PHE A 93 8.15 -3.58 -9.14
CA PHE A 93 7.29 -2.38 -9.09
C PHE A 93 8.11 -1.09 -9.29
N THR A 94 9.35 -1.07 -8.79
CA THR A 94 10.25 0.09 -8.90
C THR A 94 10.63 0.35 -10.36
N THR A 95 11.00 -0.68 -11.12
CA THR A 95 11.43 -0.52 -12.53
C THR A 95 10.29 -0.55 -13.54
N SER A 96 9.04 -0.60 -13.08
CA SER A 96 7.83 -0.54 -13.90
C SER A 96 6.95 0.65 -13.50
N VAL A 97 6.00 0.46 -12.58
CA VAL A 97 4.97 1.44 -12.21
C VAL A 97 5.60 2.72 -11.62
N GLN A 98 6.54 2.59 -10.69
CA GLN A 98 7.21 3.76 -10.11
C GLN A 98 8.03 4.50 -11.17
N ALA A 99 8.90 3.81 -11.91
CA ALA A 99 9.69 4.40 -12.98
C ALA A 99 8.83 5.08 -14.05
N PHE A 100 7.63 4.55 -14.33
CA PHE A 100 6.70 5.15 -15.29
C PHE A 100 6.22 6.51 -14.82
N LEU A 101 5.76 6.63 -13.57
CA LEU A 101 5.32 7.90 -13.01
C LEU A 101 6.47 8.89 -12.87
N GLU A 102 7.65 8.43 -12.49
CA GLU A 102 8.84 9.27 -12.43
C GLU A 102 9.28 9.82 -13.80
N GLN A 103 9.18 9.01 -14.87
CA GLN A 103 9.39 9.48 -16.23
C GLN A 103 8.32 10.47 -16.65
N ALA A 104 7.04 10.17 -16.34
CA ALA A 104 5.93 11.05 -16.65
C ALA A 104 6.04 12.41 -15.96
N ALA A 105 6.54 12.46 -14.73
CA ALA A 105 6.79 13.69 -13.99
C ALA A 105 7.87 14.57 -14.65
N ARG A 106 8.88 13.96 -15.28
CA ARG A 106 10.03 14.67 -15.89
C ARG A 106 9.86 14.97 -17.38
N ASP A 107 9.01 14.25 -18.10
CA ASP A 107 8.83 14.43 -19.54
C ASP A 107 8.09 15.74 -19.84
N PRO A 108 8.67 16.68 -20.63
CA PRO A 108 8.02 17.93 -21.01
C PRO A 108 6.78 17.73 -21.90
N HIS A 109 6.61 16.56 -22.52
CA HIS A 109 5.45 16.26 -23.38
C HIS A 109 4.25 15.72 -22.59
N VAL A 110 4.40 15.40 -21.30
CA VAL A 110 3.28 14.97 -20.46
C VAL A 110 2.54 16.19 -19.95
N LEU A 111 1.28 16.32 -20.35
CA LEU A 111 0.41 17.44 -19.98
C LEU A 111 -0.32 17.20 -18.65
N ALA A 112 -0.70 15.97 -18.38
CA ALA A 112 -1.54 15.62 -17.24
C ALA A 112 -1.29 14.19 -16.73
N ILE A 113 -1.52 13.98 -15.44
CA ILE A 113 -1.50 12.67 -14.78
C ILE A 113 -2.79 12.53 -13.96
N LYS A 114 -3.54 11.45 -14.16
CA LYS A 114 -4.72 11.11 -13.36
C LYS A 114 -4.49 9.77 -12.68
N GLN A 115 -4.58 9.72 -11.36
CA GLN A 115 -4.26 8.53 -10.58
C GLN A 115 -5.28 8.28 -9.48
N THR A 116 -5.58 7.01 -9.22
CA THR A 116 -6.35 6.60 -8.03
C THR A 116 -5.41 6.02 -6.98
N LEU A 117 -5.54 6.48 -5.74
CA LEU A 117 -4.73 6.10 -4.59
C LEU A 117 -5.64 5.43 -3.56
N TYR A 118 -5.48 4.12 -3.38
CA TYR A 118 -6.27 3.33 -2.43
C TYR A 118 -5.58 3.21 -1.07
N ARG A 119 -4.39 2.63 -1.07
CA ARG A 119 -3.50 2.49 0.09
C ARG A 119 -2.08 2.75 -0.37
N THR A 120 -1.40 3.64 0.35
CA THR A 120 0.04 3.85 0.19
C THR A 120 0.72 3.59 1.52
N SER A 121 1.98 3.16 1.50
CA SER A 121 2.81 3.08 2.70
C SER A 121 3.38 4.45 3.06
N GLY A 122 3.79 4.64 4.32
CA GLY A 122 4.62 5.77 4.75
C GLY A 122 5.81 5.94 3.80
N ASP A 123 5.99 7.15 3.27
CA ASP A 123 6.98 7.53 2.24
C ASP A 123 6.85 6.83 0.88
N SER A 124 5.62 6.79 0.33
CA SER A 124 5.37 6.28 -1.02
C SER A 124 6.07 7.10 -2.13
N PRO A 125 6.96 6.50 -2.94
CA PRO A 125 7.58 7.16 -4.10
C PRO A 125 6.56 7.61 -5.14
N ILE A 126 5.38 6.99 -5.17
CA ILE A 126 4.27 7.36 -6.06
C ILE A 126 3.74 8.76 -5.70
N VAL A 127 3.57 9.05 -4.41
CA VAL A 127 3.11 10.37 -3.95
C VAL A 127 4.14 11.43 -4.32
N GLN A 128 5.43 11.14 -4.13
CA GLN A 128 6.49 12.07 -4.51
C GLN A 128 6.52 12.34 -6.02
N ALA A 129 6.40 11.30 -6.86
CA ALA A 129 6.37 11.49 -8.32
C ALA A 129 5.18 12.36 -8.78
N LEU A 130 4.02 12.24 -8.12
CA LEU A 130 2.85 13.08 -8.41
C LEU A 130 3.07 14.54 -7.97
N ILE A 131 3.74 14.75 -6.83
CA ILE A 131 4.16 16.09 -6.37
C ILE A 131 5.12 16.71 -7.39
N ASP A 132 6.18 15.99 -7.76
CA ASP A 132 7.18 16.46 -8.73
C ASP A 132 6.52 16.83 -10.08
N ALA A 133 5.51 16.06 -10.51
CA ALA A 133 4.76 16.35 -11.72
C ALA A 133 3.95 17.66 -11.62
N ALA A 134 3.28 17.89 -10.49
CA ALA A 134 2.52 19.10 -10.25
C ALA A 134 3.43 20.34 -10.16
N GLU A 135 4.56 20.23 -9.45
CA GLU A 135 5.58 21.27 -9.37
C GLU A 135 6.21 21.58 -10.74
N ALA A 136 6.32 20.58 -11.61
CA ALA A 136 6.73 20.75 -13.00
C ALA A 136 5.63 21.35 -13.92
N GLY A 137 4.50 21.80 -13.35
CA GLY A 137 3.41 22.48 -14.07
C GLY A 137 2.44 21.56 -14.79
N LYS A 138 2.46 20.25 -14.53
CA LYS A 138 1.54 19.28 -15.13
C LYS A 138 0.20 19.28 -14.40
N GLN A 139 -0.89 19.02 -15.11
CA GLN A 139 -2.19 18.85 -14.46
C GLN A 139 -2.27 17.50 -13.76
N VAL A 140 -2.19 17.48 -12.44
CA VAL A 140 -2.27 16.24 -11.66
C VAL A 140 -3.62 16.15 -10.94
N LEU A 141 -4.33 15.05 -11.15
CA LEU A 141 -5.56 14.70 -10.43
C LEU A 141 -5.33 13.39 -9.65
N ALA A 142 -5.61 13.40 -8.36
CA ALA A 142 -5.52 12.21 -7.51
C ALA A 142 -6.88 11.91 -6.84
N LEU A 143 -7.47 10.75 -7.15
CA LEU A 143 -8.61 10.23 -6.41
C LEU A 143 -8.08 9.46 -5.19
N VAL A 144 -8.38 9.89 -3.97
CA VAL A 144 -7.92 9.28 -2.71
C VAL A 144 -9.08 8.59 -2.01
N GLU A 145 -8.97 7.28 -1.80
CA GLU A 145 -9.97 6.49 -1.08
C GLU A 145 -9.77 6.61 0.43
N VAL A 146 -10.59 7.44 1.10
CA VAL A 146 -10.39 7.77 2.53
C VAL A 146 -10.77 6.61 3.45
N LYS A 147 -11.70 5.74 3.05
CA LYS A 147 -12.19 4.61 3.86
C LYS A 147 -11.40 3.30 3.69
N ALA A 148 -10.16 3.36 3.22
CA ALA A 148 -9.31 2.18 3.23
C ALA A 148 -9.09 1.75 4.69
N ARG A 149 -9.70 0.62 5.10
CA ARG A 149 -9.70 0.16 6.51
C ARG A 149 -8.27 0.19 7.07
N PHE A 150 -8.09 0.81 8.24
CA PHE A 150 -6.85 0.91 9.01
C PHE A 150 -5.78 1.95 8.56
N ASP A 151 -5.98 2.69 7.45
CA ASP A 151 -4.98 3.65 6.92
C ASP A 151 -5.51 5.10 6.80
N GLU A 152 -6.63 5.43 7.43
CA GLU A 152 -7.37 6.68 7.20
C GLU A 152 -6.53 7.94 7.53
N ALA A 153 -5.85 7.95 8.69
CA ALA A 153 -5.01 9.06 9.12
C ALA A 153 -3.87 9.34 8.13
N ASN A 154 -3.30 8.26 7.60
CA ASN A 154 -2.21 8.29 6.64
C ASN A 154 -2.69 8.86 5.28
N ASN A 155 -3.85 8.38 4.78
CA ASN A 155 -4.49 8.91 3.56
C ASN A 155 -4.80 10.40 3.65
N ILE A 156 -5.24 10.90 4.82
CA ILE A 156 -5.47 12.33 5.06
C ILE A 156 -4.16 13.13 4.98
N VAL A 157 -3.06 12.61 5.53
CA VAL A 157 -1.75 13.31 5.48
C VAL A 157 -1.24 13.43 4.05
N TRP A 158 -1.35 12.38 3.23
CA TRP A 158 -0.92 12.44 1.82
C TRP A 158 -1.80 13.34 0.98
N ALA A 159 -3.12 13.29 1.17
CA ALA A 159 -4.03 14.18 0.48
C ALA A 159 -3.65 15.65 0.71
N ARG A 160 -3.36 16.03 1.97
CA ARG A 160 -2.86 17.37 2.31
C ARG A 160 -1.51 17.70 1.67
N LYS A 161 -0.59 16.73 1.56
CA LYS A 161 0.71 16.95 0.88
C LYS A 161 0.51 17.19 -0.62
N LEU A 162 -0.33 16.39 -1.27
CA LEU A 162 -0.67 16.50 -2.68
C LEU A 162 -1.36 17.84 -2.98
N GLU A 163 -2.37 18.22 -2.20
CA GLU A 163 -3.06 19.52 -2.33
C GLU A 163 -2.10 20.70 -2.23
N LYS A 164 -1.18 20.67 -1.25
CA LYS A 164 -0.16 21.72 -1.09
C LYS A 164 0.79 21.85 -2.29
N ALA A 165 1.04 20.76 -3.00
CA ALA A 165 1.87 20.74 -4.21
C ALA A 165 1.10 21.14 -5.49
N GLY A 166 -0.20 21.46 -5.40
CA GLY A 166 -1.01 21.84 -6.55
C GLY A 166 -1.71 20.67 -7.25
N VAL A 167 -1.68 19.47 -6.67
CA VAL A 167 -2.46 18.32 -7.15
C VAL A 167 -3.94 18.53 -6.83
N HIS A 168 -4.82 18.33 -7.81
CA HIS A 168 -6.25 18.32 -7.58
C HIS A 168 -6.65 16.99 -6.92
N VAL A 169 -6.91 17.02 -5.62
CA VAL A 169 -7.33 15.83 -4.87
C VAL A 169 -8.84 15.73 -4.83
N VAL A 170 -9.36 14.55 -5.18
CA VAL A 170 -10.76 14.17 -5.04
C VAL A 170 -10.84 13.05 -4.02
N TYR A 171 -11.73 13.15 -3.05
CA TYR A 171 -11.93 12.09 -2.07
C TYR A 171 -13.03 11.14 -2.56
N GLY A 172 -12.77 9.83 -2.53
CA GLY A 172 -13.75 8.80 -2.89
C GLY A 172 -15.05 8.96 -2.08
N LEU A 173 -16.19 9.05 -2.77
CA LEU A 173 -17.50 9.24 -2.15
C LEU A 173 -17.90 8.04 -1.30
N VAL A 174 -18.49 8.33 -0.13
CA VAL A 174 -19.03 7.34 0.79
C VAL A 174 -20.38 6.83 0.28
N GLY A 175 -20.44 5.58 -0.21
CA GLY A 175 -21.69 4.81 -0.26
C GLY A 175 -22.36 4.59 -1.63
N LEU A 176 -21.66 3.97 -2.58
CA LEU A 176 -22.30 3.19 -3.65
C LEU A 176 -22.04 1.70 -3.43
#